data_AF-V6MD44-F1
#
_entry.id   AF-V6MD44-F1
#
_cell.length_a   1.000
_cell.length_b   1.000
_cell.length_c   1.000
_cell.angle_alpha   90.00
_cell.angle_beta   90.00
_cell.angle_gamma   90.00
#
_symmetry.space_group_name_H-M   'P 1'
#
loop_
_entity.id
_entity.type
_entity.pdbx_description
1 polymer ?
#
loop_
_entity_poly.entity_id
_entity_poly.type
_entity_poly.pdbx_seq_one_letter_code
_entity_poly.pdbx_strand_id
1 'polypeptide(L)'
;MIHFRYHLLSLIAVFFALGVGILLGGTAGQNWFALGEKEVLTRMEEKYDRALKSNNELKQQMRQLLKEMEQSNQDVIHLMAMRYANDLQGKRVYLWHQPDLQLGRIAQVMESVGIELVKVEGGIAQIDGPLLLFGQAKPDWLSQLPSHSRWLQVEQVPITPAGQWELLENVQKLLAEMRIEHEKS
;
A
#
# COMPACT_ATOMS: atom_id res chain seq x y z
N MET A 1 11.69 -85.97 20.20
CA MET A 1 10.63 -85.41 21.07
C MET A 1 10.99 -83.96 21.33
N ILE A 2 10.42 -83.00 20.57
CA ILE A 2 10.60 -81.58 20.90
C ILE A 2 9.97 -81.39 22.28
N HIS A 3 10.80 -81.04 23.24
CA HIS A 3 10.51 -81.15 24.66
C HIS A 3 9.35 -80.22 25.06
N PHE A 4 8.38 -80.75 25.81
CA PHE A 4 7.22 -80.06 26.40
C PHE A 4 7.53 -78.66 26.98
N ARG A 5 8.78 -78.45 27.43
CA ARG A 5 9.33 -77.17 27.89
C ARG A 5 9.24 -76.03 26.86
N TYR A 6 9.44 -76.33 25.57
CA TYR A 6 9.36 -75.33 24.50
C TYR A 6 7.94 -74.86 24.23
N HIS A 7 6.95 -75.76 24.30
CA HIS A 7 5.54 -75.38 24.18
C HIS A 7 5.05 -74.58 25.39
N LEU A 8 5.52 -74.90 26.60
CA LEU A 8 5.20 -74.12 27.79
C LEU A 8 5.78 -72.70 27.69
N LEU A 9 7.03 -72.56 27.24
CA LEU A 9 7.65 -71.24 27.03
C LEU A 9 6.89 -70.41 25.97
N SER A 10 6.47 -71.01 24.85
CA SER A 10 5.72 -70.26 23.83
C SER A 10 4.35 -69.83 24.33
N LEU A 11 3.67 -70.68 25.12
CA LEU A 11 2.37 -70.35 25.71
C LEU A 11 2.49 -69.17 26.68
N ILE A 12 3.50 -69.20 27.56
CA ILE A 12 3.78 -68.10 28.48
C ILE A 12 4.08 -66.82 27.70
N ALA A 13 4.90 -66.89 26.65
CA ALA A 13 5.22 -65.73 25.82
C ALA A 13 3.98 -65.11 25.16
N VAL A 14 3.05 -65.93 24.64
CA VAL A 14 1.79 -65.45 24.06
C VAL A 14 0.90 -64.79 25.11
N PHE A 15 0.75 -65.40 26.29
CA PHE A 15 -0.04 -64.80 27.37
C PHE A 15 0.59 -63.53 27.92
N PHE A 16 1.93 -63.45 27.97
CA PHE A 16 2.64 -62.24 28.39
C PHE A 16 2.46 -61.11 27.38
N ALA A 17 2.56 -61.41 26.09
CA ALA A 17 2.28 -60.45 25.02
C ALA A 17 0.84 -59.94 25.08
N LEU A 18 -0.13 -60.83 25.35
CA LEU A 18 -1.53 -60.46 25.52
C LEU A 18 -1.75 -59.58 26.75
N GLY A 19 -1.15 -59.95 27.89
CA GLY A 19 -1.26 -59.19 29.14
C GLY A 19 -0.66 -57.79 29.02
N VAL A 20 0.53 -57.68 28.41
CA VAL A 20 1.15 -56.38 28.12
C VAL A 20 0.33 -55.57 27.11
N GLY A 21 -0.21 -56.23 26.08
CA GLY A 21 -1.10 -55.58 25.10
C GLY A 21 -2.38 -55.02 25.74
N ILE A 22 -2.99 -55.74 26.68
CA ILE A 22 -4.18 -55.28 27.41
C ILE A 22 -3.83 -54.18 28.42
N LEU A 23 -2.67 -54.26 29.09
CA LEU A 23 -2.21 -53.20 30.01
C LEU A 23 -1.94 -51.89 29.27
N LEU A 24 -1.26 -51.96 28.13
CA LEU A 24 -0.94 -50.78 27.31
C LEU A 24 -2.15 -50.27 26.52
N GLY A 25 -3.02 -51.16 26.02
CA GLY A 25 -4.22 -50.79 25.28
C GLY A 25 -5.45 -50.47 26.15
N GLY A 26 -5.41 -50.88 27.42
CA GLY A 26 -6.48 -50.66 28.39
C GLY A 26 -6.30 -49.38 29.21
N THR A 27 -6.80 -49.41 30.44
CA THR A 27 -7.00 -48.23 31.29
C THR A 27 -5.74 -47.41 31.57
N ALA A 28 -4.56 -48.04 31.64
CA ALA A 28 -3.29 -47.35 31.90
C ALA A 28 -2.79 -46.55 30.69
N GLY A 29 -2.93 -47.07 29.48
CA GLY A 29 -2.58 -46.33 28.25
C GLY A 29 -3.51 -45.16 27.99
N GLN A 30 -4.82 -45.35 28.19
CA GLN A 30 -5.84 -44.31 27.98
C GLN A 30 -5.57 -43.05 28.81
N ASN A 31 -5.14 -43.21 30.06
CA ASN A 31 -4.86 -42.08 30.94
C ASN A 31 -3.61 -41.29 30.51
N TRP A 32 -2.59 -41.98 30.00
CA TRP A 32 -1.38 -41.35 29.44
C TRP A 32 -1.68 -40.55 28.17
N PHE A 33 -2.50 -41.11 27.27
CA PHE A 33 -2.92 -40.41 26.05
C PHE A 33 -3.78 -39.18 26.35
N ALA A 34 -4.72 -39.28 27.29
CA ALA A 34 -5.59 -38.16 27.67
C ALA A 34 -4.83 -36.97 28.29
N LEU A 35 -3.75 -37.24 29.04
CA LEU A 35 -2.87 -36.20 29.57
C LEU A 35 -2.08 -35.49 28.45
N GLY A 36 -1.55 -36.26 27.50
CA GLY A 36 -0.83 -35.72 26.35
C GLY A 36 -1.70 -34.87 25.43
N GLU A 37 -2.94 -35.29 25.16
CA GLU A 37 -3.89 -34.52 24.36
C GLU A 37 -4.24 -33.18 25.01
N LYS A 38 -4.52 -33.16 26.32
CA LYS A 38 -4.80 -31.91 27.04
C LYS A 38 -3.64 -30.94 26.99
N GLU A 39 -2.41 -31.41 27.21
CA GLU A 39 -1.24 -30.54 27.19
C GLU A 39 -0.97 -29.97 25.79
N VAL A 40 -1.17 -30.77 24.74
CA VAL A 40 -1.06 -30.31 23.35
C VAL A 40 -2.13 -29.28 23.03
N LEU A 41 -3.38 -29.49 23.49
CA LEU A 41 -4.48 -28.57 23.27
C LEU A 41 -4.24 -27.23 23.97
N THR A 42 -3.82 -27.24 25.24
CA THR A 42 -3.47 -26.02 25.98
C THR A 42 -2.33 -25.25 25.31
N ARG A 43 -1.28 -25.94 24.85
CA ARG A 43 -0.18 -25.29 24.10
C ARG A 43 -0.65 -24.70 22.76
N MET A 44 -1.62 -25.32 22.10
CA MET A 44 -2.21 -24.78 20.87
C MET A 44 -3.08 -23.56 21.15
N GLU A 45 -3.92 -23.59 22.18
CA GLU A 45 -4.71 -22.44 22.63
C GLU A 45 -3.80 -21.24 22.96
N GLU A 46 -2.74 -21.46 23.75
CA GLU A 46 -1.77 -20.40 24.08
C GLU A 46 -1.03 -19.84 22.84
N LYS A 47 -0.76 -20.68 21.84
CA LYS A 47 -0.16 -20.22 20.58
C LYS A 47 -1.15 -19.43 19.75
N TYR A 48 -2.40 -19.88 19.70
CA TYR A 48 -3.47 -19.21 19.00
C TYR A 48 -3.75 -17.83 19.60
N ASP A 49 -3.87 -17.74 20.93
CA ASP A 49 -4.09 -16.49 21.64
C ASP A 49 -2.93 -15.51 21.46
N ARG A 50 -1.68 -16.00 21.48
CA ARG A 50 -0.50 -15.18 21.17
C ARG A 50 -0.52 -14.66 19.74
N ALA A 51 -0.86 -15.51 18.78
CA ALA A 51 -0.98 -15.11 17.38
C ALA A 51 -2.09 -14.07 17.19
N LEU A 52 -3.23 -14.23 17.86
CA LEU A 52 -4.35 -13.30 17.81
C LEU A 52 -3.98 -11.93 18.40
N LYS A 53 -3.30 -11.92 19.56
CA LYS A 53 -2.79 -10.70 20.19
C LYS A 53 -1.79 -9.98 19.29
N SER A 54 -0.78 -10.69 18.79
CA SER A 54 0.22 -10.12 17.88
C SER A 54 -0.41 -9.57 16.62
N ASN A 55 -1.42 -10.24 16.04
CA ASN A 55 -2.15 -9.73 14.88
C ASN A 55 -2.88 -8.42 15.19
N ASN A 56 -3.52 -8.33 16.35
CA ASN A 56 -4.22 -7.12 16.78
C ASN A 56 -3.24 -5.96 17.05
N GLU A 57 -2.10 -6.23 17.68
CA GLU A 57 -1.03 -5.25 17.89
C GLU A 57 -0.47 -4.75 16.56
N LEU A 58 -0.18 -5.64 15.61
CA LEU A 58 0.28 -5.27 14.26
C LEU A 58 -0.73 -4.39 13.55
N LYS A 59 -2.03 -4.75 13.60
CA LYS A 59 -3.11 -3.93 13.02
C LYS A 59 -3.21 -2.57 13.68
N GLN A 60 -2.96 -2.46 14.97
CA GLN A 60 -2.96 -1.19 15.68
C GLN A 60 -1.75 -0.32 15.29
N GLN A 61 -0.55 -0.91 15.25
CA GLN A 61 0.65 -0.23 14.79
C GLN A 61 0.49 0.26 13.35
N MET A 62 -0.03 -0.58 12.44
CA MET A 62 -0.29 -0.19 11.05
C MET A 62 -1.26 1.00 10.96
N ARG A 63 -2.35 0.99 11.75
CA ARG A 63 -3.30 2.12 11.79
C ARG A 63 -2.66 3.40 12.32
N GLN A 64 -1.80 3.29 13.32
CA GLN A 64 -1.08 4.44 13.87
C GLN A 64 -0.10 5.03 12.85
N LEU A 65 0.71 4.18 12.19
CA LEU A 65 1.64 4.60 11.13
C LEU A 65 0.90 5.28 9.97
N LEU A 66 -0.23 4.72 9.52
CA LEU A 66 -1.04 5.34 8.46
C LEU A 66 -1.57 6.72 8.87
N LYS A 67 -1.97 6.89 10.13
CA LYS A 67 -2.43 8.17 10.65
C LYS A 67 -1.29 9.20 10.73
N GLU A 68 -0.13 8.81 11.22
CA GLU A 68 1.06 9.67 11.29
C GLU A 68 1.53 10.10 9.89
N MET A 69 1.51 9.17 8.93
CA MET A 69 1.83 9.47 7.54
C MET A 69 0.86 10.49 6.94
N GLU A 70 -0.45 10.33 7.17
CA GLU A 70 -1.45 11.27 6.65
C GLU A 70 -1.30 12.66 7.28
N GLN A 71 -1.04 12.74 8.59
CA GLN A 71 -0.77 14.00 9.28
C GLN A 71 0.49 14.70 8.75
N SER A 72 1.60 13.97 8.63
CA SER A 72 2.83 14.51 8.06
C SER A 72 2.65 15.00 6.62
N ASN A 73 1.83 14.31 5.82
CA ASN A 73 1.53 14.75 4.46
C ASN A 73 0.75 16.06 4.45
N GLN A 74 -0.24 16.21 5.33
CA GLN A 74 -0.99 17.46 5.48
C GLN A 74 -0.11 18.63 5.92
N ASP A 75 0.82 18.41 6.84
CA ASP A 75 1.77 19.45 7.28
C ASP A 75 2.65 19.91 6.12
N VAL A 76 3.16 18.97 5.32
CA VAL A 76 3.97 19.29 4.13
C VAL A 76 3.16 20.07 3.09
N ILE A 77 1.91 19.66 2.82
CA ILE A 77 1.01 20.39 1.92
C ILE A 77 0.74 21.81 2.44
N HIS A 78 0.56 21.98 3.75
CA HIS A 78 0.32 23.30 4.34
C HIS A 78 1.54 24.22 4.20
N LEU A 79 2.74 23.69 4.41
CA LEU A 79 4.00 24.41 4.20
C LEU A 79 4.21 24.78 2.73
N MET A 80 3.85 23.89 1.79
CA MET A 80 3.85 24.16 0.35
C MET A 80 2.91 25.33 0.02
N ALA A 81 1.67 25.27 0.48
CA ALA A 81 0.67 26.30 0.26
C ALA A 81 1.17 27.65 0.78
N MET A 82 1.74 27.71 1.99
CA MET A 82 2.26 28.96 2.54
C MET A 82 3.41 29.55 1.71
N ARG A 83 4.30 28.72 1.17
CA ARG A 83 5.44 29.18 0.37
C ARG A 83 5.03 29.69 -1.01
N TYR A 84 4.08 29.00 -1.66
CA TYR A 84 3.78 29.23 -3.08
C TYR A 84 2.46 29.96 -3.32
N ALA A 85 1.59 30.14 -2.31
CA ALA A 85 0.32 30.83 -2.45
C ALA A 85 0.49 32.21 -3.09
N ASN A 86 1.44 33.04 -2.64
CA ASN A 86 1.60 34.39 -3.21
C ASN A 86 1.99 34.39 -4.70
N ASP A 87 2.70 33.36 -5.18
CA ASP A 87 3.19 33.31 -6.56
C ASP A 87 2.27 32.56 -7.52
N LEU A 88 1.43 31.66 -6.99
CA LEU A 88 0.61 30.73 -7.78
C LEU A 88 -0.90 30.95 -7.62
N GLN A 89 -1.34 31.76 -6.65
CA GLN A 89 -2.75 32.03 -6.41
C GLN A 89 -3.42 32.71 -7.62
N GLY A 90 -4.58 32.18 -8.01
CA GLY A 90 -5.39 32.68 -9.12
C GLY A 90 -4.83 32.34 -10.50
N LYS A 91 -3.77 31.54 -10.59
CA LYS A 91 -3.23 31.08 -11.88
C LYS A 91 -4.00 29.86 -12.36
N ARG A 92 -4.30 29.86 -13.66
CA ARG A 92 -4.98 28.76 -14.34
C ARG A 92 -3.95 27.81 -14.93
N VAL A 93 -4.08 26.53 -14.62
CA VAL A 93 -3.24 25.46 -15.17
C VAL A 93 -4.16 24.44 -15.82
N TYR A 94 -3.88 24.14 -17.09
CA TYR A 94 -4.66 23.18 -17.85
C TYR A 94 -4.11 21.77 -17.60
N LEU A 95 -5.02 20.80 -17.53
CA LEU A 95 -4.70 19.45 -17.11
C LEU A 95 -5.30 18.44 -18.10
N TRP A 96 -4.45 17.62 -18.70
CA TRP A 96 -4.86 16.43 -19.44
C TRP A 96 -4.25 15.19 -18.81
N HIS A 97 -5.01 14.11 -18.79
CA HIS A 97 -4.55 12.83 -18.26
C HIS A 97 -5.11 11.66 -19.05
N GLN A 98 -4.40 10.53 -19.02
CA GLN A 98 -4.95 9.27 -19.51
C GLN A 98 -6.15 8.83 -18.65
N PRO A 99 -7.16 8.14 -19.24
CA PRO A 99 -8.40 7.76 -18.54
C PRO A 99 -8.16 6.94 -17.26
N ASP A 100 -7.09 6.14 -17.24
CA ASP A 100 -6.78 5.23 -16.13
C ASP A 100 -6.06 5.90 -14.95
N LEU A 101 -5.69 7.18 -15.04
CA LEU A 101 -4.94 7.89 -14.02
C LEU A 101 -5.86 8.65 -13.05
N GLN A 102 -5.71 8.38 -11.75
CA GLN A 102 -6.39 9.12 -10.69
C GLN A 102 -5.56 10.34 -10.25
N LEU A 103 -6.08 11.54 -10.49
CA LEU A 103 -5.41 12.80 -10.16
C LEU A 103 -5.94 13.51 -8.90
N GLY A 104 -6.83 12.87 -8.13
CA GLY A 104 -7.48 13.51 -6.97
C GLY A 104 -6.50 14.13 -5.97
N ARG A 105 -5.38 13.45 -5.68
CA ARG A 105 -4.35 13.95 -4.76
C ARG A 105 -3.63 15.19 -5.30
N ILE A 106 -3.29 15.19 -6.59
CA ILE A 106 -2.62 16.35 -7.23
C ILE A 106 -3.58 17.53 -7.34
N ALA A 107 -4.85 17.25 -7.67
CA ALA A 107 -5.87 18.29 -7.72
C ALA A 107 -5.99 19.01 -6.37
N GLN A 108 -6.06 18.24 -5.27
CA GLN A 108 -6.12 18.78 -3.92
C GLN A 108 -4.88 19.61 -3.55
N VAL A 109 -3.69 19.19 -3.96
CA VAL A 109 -2.44 19.94 -3.71
C VAL A 109 -2.39 21.24 -4.53
N MET A 110 -2.82 21.22 -5.79
CA MET A 110 -2.82 22.42 -6.63
C MET A 110 -3.87 23.43 -6.15
N GLU A 111 -5.07 22.95 -5.80
CA GLU A 111 -6.13 23.78 -5.23
C GLU A 111 -5.72 24.38 -3.87
N SER A 112 -5.00 23.65 -3.02
CA SER A 112 -4.56 24.17 -1.72
C SER A 112 -3.54 25.32 -1.84
N VAL A 113 -2.80 25.37 -2.95
CA VAL A 113 -1.87 26.45 -3.28
C VAL A 113 -2.58 27.59 -4.05
N GLY A 114 -3.87 27.44 -4.35
CA GLY A 114 -4.69 28.45 -5.01
C GLY A 114 -4.61 28.43 -6.54
N ILE A 115 -4.16 27.32 -7.14
CA ILE A 115 -4.16 27.12 -8.59
C ILE A 115 -5.53 26.64 -9.04
N GLU A 116 -6.06 27.25 -10.10
CA GLU A 116 -7.28 26.80 -10.76
C GLU A 116 -6.93 25.74 -11.81
N LEU A 117 -7.35 24.49 -11.58
CA LEU A 117 -7.14 23.39 -12.52
C LEU A 117 -8.29 23.30 -13.52
N VAL A 118 -7.97 23.39 -14.81
CA VAL A 118 -8.93 23.25 -15.90
C VAL A 118 -8.68 21.93 -16.63
N LYS A 119 -9.59 20.96 -16.49
CA LYS A 119 -9.50 19.68 -17.19
C LYS A 119 -9.75 19.87 -18.69
N VAL A 120 -8.89 19.26 -19.51
CA VAL A 120 -9.00 19.22 -20.96
C VAL A 120 -9.25 17.77 -21.36
N GLU A 121 -10.44 17.45 -21.88
CA GLU A 121 -10.83 16.08 -22.23
C GLU A 121 -10.68 15.75 -23.73
N GLY A 122 -10.35 16.75 -24.55
CA GLY A 122 -10.10 16.59 -25.98
C GLY A 122 -10.76 17.71 -26.78
N GLY A 123 -9.96 18.35 -27.66
CA GLY A 123 -10.38 19.53 -28.42
C GLY A 123 -9.77 20.80 -27.84
N ILE A 124 -9.00 21.51 -28.67
CA ILE A 124 -8.28 22.71 -28.28
C ILE A 124 -9.27 23.88 -28.25
N ALA A 125 -9.91 24.10 -27.11
CA ALA A 125 -10.47 25.39 -26.78
C ALA A 125 -9.38 26.19 -26.06
N GLN A 126 -8.61 26.95 -26.84
CA GLN A 126 -7.74 28.05 -26.41
C GLN A 126 -7.07 27.90 -25.02
N ILE A 127 -5.88 27.30 -25.02
CA ILE A 127 -5.07 27.12 -23.81
C ILE A 127 -4.26 28.40 -23.57
N ASP A 128 -4.80 29.32 -22.76
CA ASP A 128 -4.14 30.58 -22.38
C ASP A 128 -3.18 30.42 -21.18
N GLY A 129 -2.65 29.21 -20.95
CA GLY A 129 -1.87 28.87 -19.75
C GLY A 129 -0.98 27.64 -19.91
N PRO A 130 -0.20 27.28 -18.89
CA PRO A 130 0.60 26.06 -18.92
C PRO A 130 -0.28 24.82 -18.94
N LEU A 131 0.11 23.82 -19.73
CA LEU A 131 -0.58 22.53 -19.84
C LEU A 131 0.24 21.42 -19.18
N LEU A 132 -0.38 20.70 -18.25
CA LEU A 132 0.17 19.49 -17.63
C LEU A 132 -0.40 18.25 -18.30
N LEU A 133 0.49 17.38 -18.77
CA LEU A 133 0.14 16.12 -19.43
C LEU A 133 0.54 14.96 -18.51
N PHE A 134 -0.45 14.26 -17.96
CA PHE A 134 -0.21 13.08 -17.13
C PHE A 134 -0.38 11.80 -17.94
N GLY A 135 0.71 11.05 -18.08
CA GLY A 135 0.73 9.77 -18.76
C GLY A 135 1.95 9.53 -19.65
N GLN A 136 2.09 8.28 -20.06
CA GLN A 136 3.19 7.86 -20.95
C GLN A 136 2.86 8.17 -22.41
N ALA A 137 1.59 8.06 -22.80
CA ALA A 137 1.16 8.37 -24.15
C ALA A 137 0.91 9.87 -24.30
N LYS A 138 1.50 10.46 -25.35
CA LYS A 138 1.23 11.85 -25.74
C LYS A 138 -0.07 11.90 -26.54
N PRO A 139 -0.95 12.88 -26.30
CA PRO A 139 -2.14 13.03 -27.12
C PRO A 139 -1.78 13.55 -28.53
N ASP A 140 -2.48 13.05 -29.55
CA ASP A 140 -2.21 13.42 -30.95
C ASP A 140 -2.42 14.92 -31.23
N TRP A 141 -3.36 15.54 -30.52
CA TRP A 141 -3.66 16.97 -30.61
C TRP A 141 -2.56 17.87 -30.01
N LEU A 142 -1.58 17.32 -29.29
CA LEU A 142 -0.45 18.08 -28.74
C LEU A 142 0.34 18.80 -29.86
N SER A 143 0.43 18.17 -31.03
CA SER A 143 1.10 18.70 -32.22
C SER A 143 0.39 19.90 -32.86
N GLN A 144 -0.88 20.13 -32.49
CA GLN A 144 -1.73 21.19 -33.04
C GLN A 144 -1.79 22.41 -32.11
N LEU A 145 -1.07 22.38 -30.98
CA LEU A 145 -1.04 23.50 -30.06
C LEU A 145 -0.32 24.72 -30.67
N PRO A 146 -0.77 25.94 -30.34
CA PRO A 146 -0.06 27.15 -30.69
C PRO A 146 1.40 27.14 -30.21
N SER A 147 2.30 27.77 -30.96
CA SER A 147 3.74 27.83 -30.63
C SER A 147 4.06 28.58 -29.33
N HIS A 148 3.11 29.33 -28.77
CA HIS A 148 3.22 29.99 -27.46
C HIS A 148 2.74 29.12 -26.29
N SER A 149 2.15 27.94 -26.55
CA SER A 149 1.69 27.04 -25.50
C SER A 149 2.86 26.26 -24.91
N ARG A 150 3.09 26.43 -23.62
CA ARG A 150 4.10 25.67 -22.86
C ARG A 150 3.42 24.50 -22.16
N TRP A 151 4.01 23.30 -22.27
CA TRP A 151 3.50 22.09 -21.65
C TRP A 151 4.59 21.31 -20.93
N LEU A 152 4.20 20.61 -19.86
CA LEU A 152 5.06 19.73 -19.08
C LEU A 152 4.46 18.32 -19.09
N GLN A 153 5.26 17.34 -19.51
CA GLN A 153 4.89 15.94 -19.43
C GLN A 153 5.31 15.37 -18.08
N VAL A 154 4.35 14.74 -17.40
CA VAL A 154 4.52 14.05 -16.14
C VAL A 154 4.19 12.58 -16.39
N GLU A 155 5.22 11.76 -16.58
CA GLU A 155 5.05 10.34 -16.93
C GLU A 155 4.39 9.53 -15.83
N GLN A 156 4.62 9.91 -14.57
CA GLN A 156 4.04 9.26 -13.39
C GLN A 156 3.48 10.30 -12.43
N VAL A 157 2.26 10.09 -11.97
CA VAL A 157 1.62 10.94 -10.96
C VAL A 157 2.42 10.84 -9.65
N PRO A 158 3.00 11.93 -9.14
CA PRO A 158 3.83 11.86 -7.96
C PRO A 158 3.00 11.50 -6.73
N ILE A 159 3.28 10.33 -6.16
CA ILE A 159 2.60 9.81 -4.97
C ILE A 159 3.24 10.37 -3.69
N THR A 160 4.52 10.72 -3.75
CA THR A 160 5.29 11.23 -2.61
C THR A 160 5.20 12.76 -2.51
N PRO A 161 5.28 13.33 -1.29
CA PRO A 161 5.29 14.78 -1.11
C PRO A 161 6.46 15.47 -1.81
N ALA A 162 7.65 14.83 -1.85
CA ALA A 162 8.81 15.37 -2.54
C ALA A 162 8.58 15.49 -4.06
N GLY A 163 7.97 14.49 -4.71
CA GLY A 163 7.64 14.56 -6.13
C GLY A 163 6.52 15.59 -6.42
N GLN A 164 5.60 15.78 -5.47
CA GLN A 164 4.58 16.84 -5.57
C GLN A 164 5.19 18.23 -5.47
N TRP A 165 6.21 18.40 -4.61
CA TRP A 165 6.99 19.64 -4.52
C TRP A 165 7.69 19.97 -5.84
N GLU A 166 8.42 19.00 -6.39
CA GLU A 166 9.15 19.16 -7.64
C GLU A 166 8.21 19.54 -8.79
N LEU A 167 7.01 18.94 -8.83
CA LEU A 167 5.98 19.31 -9.79
C LEU A 167 5.55 20.78 -9.65
N LEU A 168 5.28 21.26 -8.43
CA LEU A 168 4.91 22.66 -8.19
C LEU A 168 6.02 23.63 -8.60
N GLU A 169 7.27 23.30 -8.30
CA GLU A 169 8.43 24.10 -8.70
C GLU A 169 8.57 24.19 -10.23
N ASN A 170 8.39 23.05 -10.92
CA ASN A 170 8.38 23.01 -12.38
C ASN A 170 7.23 23.84 -12.98
N VAL A 171 6.03 23.77 -12.39
CA VAL A 171 4.88 24.61 -12.79
C VAL A 171 5.17 26.09 -12.58
N GLN A 172 5.75 26.48 -11.44
CA GLN A 172 6.12 27.86 -11.16
C GLN A 172 7.14 28.38 -12.18
N LYS A 173 8.16 27.58 -12.48
CA LYS A 173 9.18 27.92 -13.47
C LYS A 173 8.57 28.12 -14.86
N LEU A 174 7.69 27.22 -15.27
CA LEU A 174 6.98 27.30 -16.55
C LEU A 174 6.13 28.58 -16.65
N LEU A 175 5.43 28.93 -15.57
CA LEU A 175 4.65 30.18 -15.48
C LEU A 175 5.53 31.42 -15.52
N ALA A 176 6.72 31.39 -14.90
CA ALA A 176 7.67 32.49 -14.92
C ALA A 176 8.27 32.69 -16.33
N GLU A 177 8.62 31.59 -17.03
CA GLU A 177 9.11 31.62 -18.41
C GLU A 177 8.06 32.20 -19.36
N MET A 178 6.80 31.76 -19.25
CA MET A 178 5.70 32.31 -20.03
C MET A 178 5.49 33.81 -19.80
N ARG A 179 5.59 34.29 -18.55
CA ARG A 179 5.47 35.72 -18.24
C ARG A 179 6.58 36.54 -18.92
N ILE A 180 7.81 36.05 -18.89
CA ILE A 180 8.96 36.74 -19.51
C ILE A 180 8.81 36.81 -21.04
N GLU A 181 8.28 35.77 -21.69
CA GLU A 181 7.99 35.81 -23.13
C GLU A 181 6.88 36.79 -23.48
N HIS A 182 5.84 36.90 -22.64
CA HIS A 182 4.75 37.84 -22.84
C HIS A 182 5.17 39.30 -22.65
N GLU A 183 6.10 39.58 -21.73
CA GLU A 183 6.65 40.92 -21.50
C GLU A 183 7.66 41.38 -22.58
N LYS A 184 8.19 40.45 -23.39
CA LYS A 184 9.16 40.73 -24.46
C LYS A 184 8.54 40.88 -25.86
N SER A 185 7.26 40.55 -26.01
CA SER A 185 6.51 40.66 -27.26
C SER A 185 5.70 41.95 -27.34
#